data_AF-A0A183LRB6-F1
#
_entry.id   AF-A0A183LRB6-F1
#
_cell.length_a   1.000
_cell.length_b   1.000
_cell.length_c   1.000
_cell.angle_alpha   90.00
_cell.angle_beta   90.00
_cell.angle_gamma   90.00
#
_symmetry.space_group_name_H-M   'P 1'
#
loop_
_entity.id
_entity.type
_entity.pdbx_description
1 polymer ?
#
loop_
_entity_poly.entity_id
_entity_poly.type
_entity_poly.pdbx_seq_one_letter_code
_entity_poly.pdbx_strand_id
1 'polypeptide(L)'
;KTFDSVDRRTLWKLRHYGVPEKIVNIIRNSYYGLQCKVVHGGQLTDAFQVRTGVRQGCLLSPFLFLLVVDCIMKTSTSEGKHGIQWTAQNQLDNLDFADDLALLSHTHEQMQMKTTSVAAVSASVGFSIHKGKTKVLKFKTKNSNSITLDGKTLEDVESFTYLGSIIDEQGGSDADVKARIGKARVAFLQLKNIWNSKQLSTNKVRIFNTNVKVVLLYGAETWSTTTTTINKVQVFINSCLLKILNIHRPDTISNSLLWERTNQLPAEEEIRK
;
A
#
# COMPACT_ATOMS: atom_id res chain seq x y z
N LYS A 1 -5.23 -7.64 -14.88
CA LYS A 1 -3.78 -7.36 -14.78
C LYS A 1 -3.54 -5.99 -15.39
N THR A 2 -3.10 -5.02 -14.59
CA THR A 2 -3.26 -3.59 -14.91
C THR A 2 -2.18 -3.07 -15.87
N PHE A 3 -0.97 -3.63 -15.81
CA PHE A 3 0.12 -3.30 -16.74
C PHE A 3 -0.18 -3.78 -18.17
N ASP A 4 -0.89 -4.90 -18.33
CA ASP A 4 -1.15 -5.53 -19.64
C ASP A 4 -2.32 -4.88 -20.40
N SER A 5 -3.15 -4.10 -19.71
CA SER A 5 -4.41 -3.54 -20.23
C SER A 5 -4.31 -2.12 -20.77
N VAL A 6 -3.19 -1.41 -20.52
CA VAL A 6 -3.03 -0.01 -20.97
C VAL A 6 -3.25 0.11 -22.49
N ASP A 7 -4.15 0.98 -22.94
CA ASP A 7 -4.18 1.37 -24.35
C ASP A 7 -2.94 2.22 -24.66
N ARG A 8 -2.07 1.71 -25.54
CA ARG A 8 -0.83 2.39 -25.93
C ARG A 8 -1.06 3.76 -26.57
N ARG A 9 -2.24 4.03 -27.13
CA ARG A 9 -2.58 5.37 -27.65
C ARG A 9 -2.57 6.42 -26.53
N THR A 10 -2.96 6.03 -25.31
CA THR A 10 -2.91 6.88 -24.13
C THR A 10 -1.49 7.25 -23.76
N LEU A 11 -0.52 6.35 -23.97
CA LEU A 11 0.91 6.61 -23.69
C LEU A 11 1.50 7.72 -24.56
N TRP A 12 0.88 8.09 -25.68
CA TRP A 12 1.41 9.16 -26.52
C TRP A 12 0.95 10.55 -26.08
N LYS A 13 0.04 10.62 -25.10
CA LYS A 13 -0.36 11.86 -24.42
C LYS A 13 0.75 12.44 -23.54
N LEU A 14 1.93 11.81 -23.46
CA LEU A 14 3.15 12.34 -22.83
C LEU A 14 3.51 13.77 -23.29
N ARG A 15 3.10 14.15 -24.50
CA ARG A 15 3.26 15.52 -25.00
C ARG A 15 2.57 16.56 -24.11
N HIS A 16 1.42 16.22 -23.53
CA HIS A 16 0.70 17.10 -22.59
C HIS A 16 1.46 17.31 -21.28
N TYR A 17 2.40 16.41 -20.96
CA TYR A 17 3.31 16.52 -19.82
C TYR A 17 4.62 17.23 -20.17
N GLY A 18 4.72 17.84 -21.36
CA GLY A 18 5.91 18.56 -21.80
C GLY A 18 7.06 17.66 -22.28
N VAL A 19 6.81 16.35 -22.46
CA VAL A 19 7.85 15.44 -22.96
C VAL A 19 8.14 15.76 -24.44
N PRO A 20 9.41 16.03 -24.81
CA PRO A 20 9.78 16.35 -26.19
C PRO A 20 9.36 15.27 -27.17
N GLU A 21 8.91 15.70 -28.35
CA GLU A 21 8.41 14.84 -29.42
C GLU A 21 9.40 13.73 -29.80
N LYS A 22 10.69 14.07 -29.85
CA LYS A 22 11.77 13.11 -30.12
C LYS A 22 11.77 11.95 -29.11
N ILE A 23 11.59 12.25 -27.82
CA ILE A 23 11.55 11.23 -26.76
C ILE A 23 10.28 10.39 -26.89
N VAL A 24 9.12 11.02 -27.13
CA VAL A 24 7.85 10.29 -27.35
C VAL A 24 7.97 9.32 -28.51
N ASN A 25 8.61 9.71 -29.61
CA ASN A 25 8.83 8.86 -30.77
C ASN A 25 9.79 7.70 -30.49
N ILE A 26 10.86 7.92 -29.73
CA ILE A 26 11.76 6.84 -29.28
C ILE A 26 10.99 5.81 -28.45
N ILE A 27 10.19 6.27 -27.48
CA ILE A 27 9.36 5.39 -26.65
C ILE A 27 8.36 4.64 -27.53
N ARG A 28 7.64 5.34 -28.41
CA ARG A 28 6.66 4.75 -29.33
C ARG A 28 7.26 3.65 -30.21
N ASN A 29 8.43 3.91 -30.80
CA ASN A 29 9.13 2.95 -31.64
C ASN A 29 9.51 1.69 -30.85
N SER A 30 9.83 1.81 -29.56
CA SER A 30 10.14 0.66 -28.71
C SER A 30 8.94 -0.28 -28.45
N TYR A 31 7.71 0.16 -28.75
CA TYR A 31 6.48 -0.64 -28.66
C TYR A 31 5.94 -1.06 -30.03
N TYR A 32 6.51 -0.56 -31.13
CA TYR A 32 6.03 -0.87 -32.48
C TYR A 32 6.42 -2.29 -32.89
N GLY A 33 5.49 -3.03 -33.48
CA GLY A 33 5.76 -4.39 -33.98
C GLY A 33 6.15 -5.42 -32.93
N LEU A 34 5.94 -5.15 -31.63
CA LEU A 34 6.43 -6.02 -30.56
C LEU A 34 5.76 -7.40 -30.60
N GLN A 35 6.58 -8.45 -30.61
CA GLN A 35 6.15 -9.84 -30.50
C GLN A 35 6.72 -10.46 -29.22
N CYS A 36 5.96 -11.39 -28.63
CA CYS A 36 6.36 -12.12 -27.44
C CYS A 36 6.24 -13.63 -27.70
N LYS A 37 7.08 -14.40 -27.02
CA LYS A 37 7.03 -15.86 -26.92
C LYS A 37 7.14 -16.22 -25.44
N VAL A 38 6.43 -17.27 -25.01
CA VAL A 38 6.44 -17.73 -23.62
C VAL A 38 7.17 -19.06 -23.55
N VAL A 39 7.97 -19.26 -22.51
CA VAL A 39 8.55 -20.58 -22.20
C VAL A 39 7.57 -21.31 -21.28
N HIS A 40 7.06 -22.45 -21.73
CA HIS A 40 6.17 -23.31 -20.95
C HIS A 40 6.62 -24.76 -21.08
N GLY A 41 6.87 -25.44 -19.94
CA GLY A 41 7.38 -26.81 -19.95
C GLY A 41 8.75 -26.99 -20.61
N GLY A 42 9.60 -25.96 -20.59
CA GLY A 42 10.90 -25.97 -21.27
C GLY A 42 10.84 -25.77 -22.79
N GLN A 43 9.63 -25.61 -23.36
CA GLN A 43 9.43 -25.33 -24.78
C GLN A 43 8.99 -23.89 -24.99
N LEU A 44 9.38 -23.31 -26.13
CA LEU A 44 9.02 -21.95 -26.52
C LEU A 44 7.74 -21.98 -27.34
N THR A 45 6.76 -21.14 -26.99
CA THR A 45 5.53 -21.00 -27.78
C THR A 45 5.78 -20.25 -29.09
N ASP A 46 4.80 -20.30 -29.99
CA ASP A 46 4.76 -19.41 -31.15
C ASP A 46 4.74 -17.94 -30.75
N ALA A 47 5.25 -17.10 -31.66
CA ALA A 47 5.24 -15.65 -31.48
C ALA A 47 3.81 -15.12 -31.60
N PHE A 48 3.42 -14.27 -30.65
CA PHE A 48 2.19 -13.50 -30.75
C PHE A 48 2.50 -12.01 -30.61
N GLN A 49 1.66 -11.19 -31.27
CA GLN A 49 1.83 -9.75 -31.25
C GLN A 49 1.30 -9.16 -29.94
N VAL A 50 2.08 -8.30 -29.29
CA VAL A 50 1.66 -7.58 -28.09
C VAL A 50 1.14 -6.22 -28.50
N ARG A 51 -0.18 -6.01 -28.37
CA ARG A 51 -0.88 -4.80 -28.83
C ARG A 51 -1.18 -3.80 -27.72
N THR A 52 -1.33 -4.26 -26.49
CA THR A 52 -1.68 -3.45 -25.32
C THR A 52 -0.57 -3.50 -24.28
N GLY A 53 -0.73 -2.70 -23.25
CA GLY A 53 0.08 -2.75 -22.05
C GLY A 53 1.46 -2.13 -22.18
N VAL A 54 2.06 -1.94 -21.00
CA VAL A 54 3.46 -1.59 -20.79
C VAL A 54 4.26 -2.87 -20.48
N ARG A 55 5.57 -2.85 -20.71
CA ARG A 55 6.41 -4.06 -20.57
C ARG A 55 6.76 -4.32 -19.10
N GLN A 56 6.25 -5.41 -18.53
CA GLN A 56 6.69 -5.85 -17.20
C GLN A 56 8.20 -6.14 -17.19
N GLY A 57 8.90 -5.68 -16.15
CA GLY A 57 10.36 -5.78 -16.03
C GLY A 57 11.16 -4.66 -16.74
N CYS A 58 10.51 -3.81 -17.54
CA CYS A 58 11.18 -2.65 -18.13
C CYS A 58 11.21 -1.47 -17.15
N LEU A 59 12.39 -0.86 -16.96
CA LEU A 59 12.60 0.28 -16.04
C LEU A 59 11.67 1.47 -16.32
N LEU A 60 11.32 1.71 -17.58
CA LEU A 60 10.46 2.82 -17.99
C LEU A 60 8.96 2.53 -17.78
N SER A 61 8.56 1.26 -17.74
CA SER A 61 7.14 0.87 -17.74
C SER A 61 6.38 1.29 -16.49
N PRO A 62 6.94 1.20 -15.26
CA PRO A 62 6.31 1.76 -14.07
C PRO A 62 6.01 3.26 -14.20
N PHE A 63 6.96 4.05 -14.72
CA PHE A 63 6.77 5.48 -14.91
C PHE A 63 5.66 5.79 -15.93
N LEU A 64 5.67 5.10 -17.08
CA LEU A 64 4.63 5.23 -18.09
C LEU A 64 3.24 4.86 -17.55
N PHE A 65 3.18 3.82 -16.71
CA PHE A 65 1.97 3.39 -16.05
C PHE A 65 1.45 4.48 -15.08
N LEU A 66 2.32 5.04 -14.25
CA LEU A 66 1.95 6.13 -13.32
C LEU A 66 1.40 7.35 -14.05
N LEU A 67 1.92 7.68 -15.24
CA LEU A 67 1.37 8.80 -16.03
C LEU A 67 -0.03 8.52 -16.58
N VAL A 68 -0.35 7.25 -16.88
CA VAL A 68 -1.72 6.87 -17.23
C VAL A 68 -2.64 7.03 -16.04
N VAL A 69 -2.21 6.58 -14.85
CA VAL A 69 -3.00 6.74 -13.61
C VAL A 69 -3.20 8.22 -13.28
N ASP A 70 -2.16 9.05 -13.32
CA ASP A 70 -2.25 10.50 -13.12
C ASP A 70 -3.21 11.15 -14.12
N CYS A 71 -3.16 10.75 -15.39
CA CYS A 71 -4.09 11.23 -16.41
C CYS A 71 -5.55 10.85 -16.08
N ILE A 72 -5.80 9.62 -15.62
CA ILE A 72 -7.13 9.18 -15.19
C ILE A 72 -7.60 10.07 -14.04
N MET A 73 -6.76 10.24 -13.01
CA MET A 73 -7.14 10.97 -11.81
C MET A 73 -7.42 12.43 -12.11
N LYS A 74 -6.53 13.13 -12.82
CA LYS A 74 -6.73 14.53 -13.22
C LYS A 74 -7.99 14.75 -14.05
N THR A 75 -8.31 13.82 -14.95
CA THR A 75 -9.52 13.93 -15.78
C THR A 75 -10.78 13.62 -14.96
N SER A 76 -10.70 12.65 -14.04
CA SER A 76 -11.86 12.25 -13.24
C SER A 76 -12.23 13.24 -12.13
N THR A 77 -11.28 14.04 -11.65
CA THR A 77 -11.46 15.00 -10.54
C THR A 77 -11.55 16.46 -11.01
N SER A 78 -11.51 16.74 -12.31
CA SER A 78 -11.52 18.12 -12.84
C SER A 78 -12.84 18.86 -12.65
N GLU A 79 -13.97 18.15 -12.51
CA GLU A 79 -15.31 18.74 -12.53
C GLU A 79 -15.83 19.22 -11.16
N GLY A 80 -15.05 19.09 -10.08
CA GLY A 80 -15.50 19.60 -8.78
C GLY A 80 -14.62 19.23 -7.59
N LYS A 81 -14.78 20.02 -6.52
CA LYS A 81 -14.16 19.82 -5.21
C LYS A 81 -14.91 18.75 -4.41
N HIS A 82 -14.68 17.49 -4.77
CA HIS A 82 -15.35 16.32 -4.19
C HIS A 82 -14.49 15.56 -3.18
N GLY A 83 -13.36 16.15 -2.76
CA GLY A 83 -12.42 15.58 -1.80
C GLY A 83 -12.78 15.87 -0.35
N ILE A 84 -11.99 15.33 0.57
CA ILE A 84 -12.07 15.67 2.00
C ILE A 84 -11.27 16.94 2.23
N GLN A 85 -11.82 17.89 2.99
CA GLN A 85 -11.09 19.12 3.32
C GLN A 85 -9.83 18.80 4.15
N TRP A 86 -8.66 19.19 3.64
CA TRP A 86 -7.38 18.94 4.30
C TRP A 86 -6.83 20.18 4.99
N THR A 87 -6.83 21.32 4.29
CA THR A 87 -6.51 22.65 4.86
C THR A 87 -7.62 23.63 4.53
N ALA A 88 -7.55 24.90 4.95
CA ALA A 88 -8.54 25.91 4.55
C ALA A 88 -8.69 26.06 3.01
N GLN A 89 -7.64 25.73 2.24
CA GLN A 89 -7.58 25.98 0.79
C GLN A 89 -7.55 24.70 -0.05
N ASN A 90 -7.10 23.58 0.54
CA ASN A 90 -6.85 22.34 -0.19
C ASN A 90 -7.78 21.21 0.26
N GLN A 91 -8.14 20.36 -0.70
CA GLN A 91 -8.83 19.10 -0.47
C GLN A 91 -7.93 17.93 -0.85
N LEU A 92 -8.17 16.80 -0.21
CA LEU A 92 -7.55 15.53 -0.52
C LEU A 92 -8.58 14.66 -1.23
N ASP A 93 -8.35 14.43 -2.53
CA ASP A 93 -9.31 13.74 -3.39
C ASP A 93 -9.16 12.22 -3.40
N ASN A 94 -7.92 11.75 -3.22
CA ASN A 94 -7.55 10.36 -3.40
C ASN A 94 -6.18 10.05 -2.79
N LEU A 95 -5.91 8.76 -2.61
CA LEU A 95 -4.60 8.20 -2.31
C LEU A 95 -4.34 7.11 -3.34
N ASP A 96 -3.22 7.23 -4.08
CA ASP A 96 -2.94 6.34 -5.20
C ASP A 96 -1.60 5.63 -5.00
N PHE A 97 -1.59 4.32 -5.23
CA PHE A 97 -0.38 3.53 -5.30
C PHE A 97 -0.46 2.49 -6.41
N ALA A 98 0.22 2.77 -7.52
CA ALA A 98 0.12 1.98 -8.74
C ALA A 98 -1.35 1.77 -9.16
N ASP A 99 -1.87 0.54 -9.13
CA ASP A 99 -3.25 0.22 -9.48
C ASP A 99 -4.23 0.20 -8.29
N ASP A 100 -3.74 0.36 -7.07
CA ASP A 100 -4.57 0.52 -5.88
C ASP A 100 -4.91 2.01 -5.70
N LEU A 101 -6.18 2.35 -5.89
CA LEU A 101 -6.72 3.71 -5.74
C LEU A 101 -7.70 3.74 -4.56
N ALA A 102 -7.55 4.73 -3.68
CA ALA A 102 -8.52 5.05 -2.65
C ALA A 102 -9.13 6.43 -2.92
N LEU A 103 -10.42 6.47 -3.26
CA LEU A 103 -11.15 7.70 -3.52
C LEU A 103 -11.74 8.24 -2.21
N LEU A 104 -11.52 9.52 -1.93
CA LEU A 104 -11.95 10.16 -0.69
C LEU A 104 -13.03 11.20 -0.97
N SER A 105 -14.14 11.14 -0.25
CA SER A 105 -15.26 12.08 -0.41
C SER A 105 -15.96 12.39 0.91
N HIS A 106 -16.51 13.58 1.01
CA HIS A 106 -17.25 14.02 2.20
C HIS A 106 -18.69 13.50 2.20
N THR A 107 -19.33 13.40 1.03
CA THR A 107 -20.72 12.94 0.92
C THR A 107 -20.84 11.66 0.10
N HIS A 108 -21.94 10.92 0.34
CA HIS A 108 -22.27 9.73 -0.44
C HIS A 108 -22.46 10.04 -1.93
N GLU A 109 -23.11 11.16 -2.24
CA GLU A 109 -23.31 11.62 -3.62
C GLU A 109 -21.98 11.90 -4.33
N GLN A 110 -21.05 12.60 -3.66
CA GLN A 110 -19.69 12.83 -4.17
C GLN A 110 -18.94 11.52 -4.42
N MET A 111 -19.06 10.56 -3.51
CA MET A 111 -18.45 9.24 -3.65
C MET A 111 -18.99 8.49 -4.88
N GLN A 112 -20.32 8.53 -5.12
CA GLN A 112 -20.93 7.93 -6.31
C GLN A 112 -20.48 8.62 -7.60
N MET A 113 -20.45 9.97 -7.62
CA MET A 113 -19.96 10.75 -8.75
C MET A 113 -18.50 10.40 -9.08
N LYS A 114 -17.62 10.40 -8.08
CA LYS A 114 -16.20 10.03 -8.26
C LYS A 114 -16.04 8.61 -8.77
N THR A 115 -16.75 7.65 -8.19
CA THR A 115 -16.68 6.24 -8.60
C THR A 115 -17.08 6.08 -10.07
N THR A 116 -18.15 6.77 -10.49
CA THR A 116 -18.67 6.73 -11.86
C THR A 116 -17.69 7.42 -12.84
N SER A 117 -17.16 8.58 -12.46
CA SER A 117 -16.19 9.34 -13.25
C SER A 117 -14.89 8.56 -13.47
N VAL A 118 -14.30 8.03 -12.38
CA VAL A 118 -13.08 7.21 -12.46
C VAL A 118 -13.31 5.96 -13.31
N ALA A 119 -14.48 5.32 -13.20
CA ALA A 119 -14.82 4.17 -14.03
C ALA A 119 -14.88 4.51 -15.53
N ALA A 120 -15.58 5.59 -15.88
CA ALA A 120 -15.71 6.03 -17.27
C ALA A 120 -14.36 6.42 -17.88
N VAL A 121 -13.56 7.21 -17.16
CA VAL A 121 -12.22 7.62 -17.62
C VAL A 121 -11.28 6.43 -17.72
N SER A 122 -11.29 5.52 -16.74
CA SER A 122 -10.49 4.28 -16.76
C SER A 122 -10.83 3.43 -17.99
N ALA A 123 -12.12 3.24 -18.29
CA ALA A 123 -12.56 2.49 -19.45
C ALA A 123 -12.05 3.11 -20.76
N SER A 124 -12.02 4.45 -20.85
CA SER A 124 -11.52 5.17 -22.04
C SER A 124 -10.03 4.92 -22.35
N VAL A 125 -9.24 4.49 -21.35
CA VAL A 125 -7.80 4.20 -21.50
C VAL A 125 -7.48 2.70 -21.44
N GLY A 126 -8.51 1.85 -21.48
CA GLY A 126 -8.39 0.39 -21.50
C GLY A 126 -8.36 -0.27 -20.12
N PHE A 127 -8.60 0.47 -19.04
CA PHE A 127 -8.68 -0.09 -17.68
C PHE A 127 -10.10 -0.51 -17.32
N SER A 128 -10.20 -1.57 -16.53
CA SER A 128 -11.45 -2.06 -15.97
C SER A 128 -11.34 -2.14 -14.46
N ILE A 129 -12.26 -1.51 -13.73
CA ILE A 129 -12.29 -1.58 -12.28
C ILE A 129 -12.76 -2.96 -11.83
N HIS A 130 -11.99 -3.60 -10.94
CA HIS A 130 -12.32 -4.91 -10.42
C HIS A 130 -13.38 -4.83 -9.30
N LYS A 131 -14.66 -4.87 -9.69
CA LYS A 131 -15.83 -4.73 -8.81
C LYS A 131 -15.80 -5.58 -7.53
N GLY A 132 -15.27 -6.80 -7.58
CA GLY A 132 -15.19 -7.68 -6.41
C GLY A 132 -14.10 -7.30 -5.39
N LYS A 133 -13.12 -6.49 -5.81
CA LYS A 133 -12.01 -6.01 -4.97
C LYS A 133 -12.26 -4.59 -4.48
N THR A 134 -13.01 -3.80 -5.26
CA THR A 134 -13.45 -2.47 -4.84
C THR A 134 -14.43 -2.58 -3.68
N LYS A 135 -14.14 -1.87 -2.59
CA LYS A 135 -14.95 -1.81 -1.37
C LYS A 135 -15.30 -0.36 -1.07
N VAL A 136 -16.36 -0.18 -0.30
CA VAL A 136 -16.79 1.11 0.22
C VAL A 136 -16.62 1.09 1.73
N LEU A 137 -15.80 1.99 2.25
CA LEU A 137 -15.63 2.19 3.69
C LEU A 137 -16.26 3.53 4.06
N LYS A 138 -17.11 3.51 5.09
CA LYS A 138 -17.91 4.65 5.53
C LYS A 138 -17.52 5.00 6.96
N PHE A 139 -16.98 6.21 7.17
CA PHE A 139 -16.58 6.66 8.50
C PHE A 139 -17.74 7.35 9.21
N LYS A 140 -18.08 6.86 10.41
CA LYS A 140 -19.00 7.53 11.36
C LYS A 140 -20.33 8.01 10.74
N THR A 141 -20.85 7.30 9.73
CA THR A 141 -22.11 7.65 9.05
C THR A 141 -23.14 6.54 9.18
N LYS A 142 -24.40 6.93 9.39
CA LYS A 142 -25.55 6.02 9.42
C LYS A 142 -26.16 5.77 8.03
N ASN A 143 -25.55 6.33 6.98
CA ASN A 143 -26.10 6.24 5.63
C ASN A 143 -25.92 4.82 5.05
N SER A 144 -27.04 4.12 4.89
CA SER A 144 -27.12 2.77 4.31
C SER A 144 -27.20 2.75 2.78
N ASN A 145 -27.19 3.91 2.12
CA ASN A 145 -27.23 3.97 0.66
C ASN A 145 -25.99 3.29 0.08
N SER A 146 -26.20 2.39 -0.86
CA SER A 146 -25.13 1.69 -1.56
C SER A 146 -24.46 2.57 -2.61
N ILE A 147 -23.17 2.33 -2.89
CA ILE A 147 -22.50 2.82 -4.09
C ILE A 147 -22.60 1.74 -5.18
N THR A 148 -22.83 2.16 -6.41
CA THR A 148 -22.96 1.26 -7.57
C THR A 148 -21.91 1.54 -8.63
N LEU A 149 -21.49 0.49 -9.34
CA LEU A 149 -20.52 0.54 -10.43
C LEU A 149 -20.99 -0.35 -11.59
N ASP A 150 -21.35 0.29 -12.70
CA ASP A 150 -22.09 -0.27 -13.85
C ASP A 150 -23.27 -1.17 -13.39
N GLY A 151 -24.16 -0.61 -12.57
CA GLY A 151 -25.36 -1.29 -12.08
C GLY A 151 -25.12 -2.37 -11.02
N LYS A 152 -23.87 -2.66 -10.64
CA LYS A 152 -23.55 -3.59 -9.55
C LYS A 152 -23.26 -2.83 -8.25
N THR A 153 -23.92 -3.21 -7.16
CA THR A 153 -23.62 -2.71 -5.82
C THR A 153 -22.22 -3.13 -5.38
N LEU A 154 -21.44 -2.15 -4.91
CA LEU A 154 -20.16 -2.38 -4.25
C LEU A 154 -20.39 -2.80 -2.80
N GLU A 155 -19.49 -3.62 -2.27
CA GLU A 155 -19.59 -4.10 -0.89
C GLU A 155 -19.18 -3.00 0.09
N ASP A 156 -20.08 -2.68 1.02
CA ASP A 156 -19.79 -1.88 2.19
C ASP A 156 -19.03 -2.73 3.22
N VAL A 157 -17.91 -2.23 3.74
CA VAL A 157 -17.07 -2.92 4.72
C VAL A 157 -16.84 -2.06 5.95
N GLU A 158 -16.72 -2.70 7.12
CA GLU A 158 -16.35 -2.03 8.40
C GLU A 158 -14.83 -1.83 8.52
N SER A 159 -14.05 -2.64 7.82
CA SER A 159 -12.59 -2.50 7.75
C SER A 159 -12.04 -2.94 6.41
N PHE A 160 -10.93 -2.35 6.01
CA PHE A 160 -10.25 -2.64 4.75
C PHE A 160 -8.74 -2.60 4.93
N THR A 161 -8.01 -3.46 4.21
CA THR A 161 -6.55 -3.43 4.20
C THR A 161 -6.07 -2.66 2.97
N TYR A 162 -5.48 -1.49 3.18
CA TYR A 162 -4.87 -0.68 2.13
C TYR A 162 -3.35 -0.65 2.32
N LEU A 163 -2.60 -1.07 1.28
CA LEU A 163 -1.12 -1.19 1.32
C LEU A 163 -0.59 -1.95 2.55
N GLY A 164 -1.36 -2.95 3.00
CA GLY A 164 -1.03 -3.77 4.15
C GLY A 164 -1.43 -3.20 5.52
N SER A 165 -1.83 -1.93 5.60
CA SER A 165 -2.34 -1.31 6.83
C SER A 165 -3.87 -1.45 6.90
N ILE A 166 -4.39 -1.76 8.10
CA ILE A 166 -5.83 -1.89 8.34
C ILE A 166 -6.42 -0.52 8.65
N ILE A 167 -7.48 -0.17 7.94
CA ILE A 167 -8.28 1.02 8.17
C ILE A 167 -9.68 0.55 8.55
N ASP A 168 -10.17 0.98 9.71
CA ASP A 168 -11.51 0.65 10.21
C ASP A 168 -12.44 1.87 10.19
N GLU A 169 -13.74 1.63 10.26
CA GLU A 169 -14.78 2.67 10.26
C GLU A 169 -14.67 3.64 11.46
N GLN A 170 -13.99 3.22 12.54
CA GLN A 170 -13.79 4.04 13.73
C GLN A 170 -12.63 5.04 13.54
N GLY A 171 -11.77 4.80 12.55
CA GLY A 171 -10.59 5.62 12.23
C GLY A 171 -9.44 5.43 13.23
N GLY A 172 -9.45 4.33 13.99
CA GLY A 172 -8.43 4.03 14.99
C GLY A 172 -7.24 3.26 14.41
N SER A 173 -6.10 3.28 15.11
CA SER A 173 -4.94 2.45 14.75
C SER A 173 -4.91 1.09 15.45
N ASP A 174 -5.89 0.77 16.28
CA ASP A 174 -5.82 -0.40 17.18
C ASP A 174 -5.82 -1.74 16.42
N ALA A 175 -6.70 -1.86 15.42
CA ALA A 175 -6.81 -3.04 14.59
C ALA A 175 -5.50 -3.31 13.83
N ASP A 176 -4.90 -2.26 13.25
CA ASP A 176 -3.63 -2.36 12.52
C ASP A 176 -2.47 -2.72 13.45
N VAL A 177 -2.32 -2.03 14.58
CA VAL A 177 -1.29 -2.31 15.60
C VAL A 177 -1.38 -3.76 16.07
N LYS A 178 -2.59 -4.25 16.35
CA LYS A 178 -2.82 -5.64 16.75
C LYS A 178 -2.41 -6.62 15.65
N ALA A 179 -2.78 -6.35 14.40
CA ALA A 179 -2.39 -7.18 13.26
C ALA A 179 -0.86 -7.19 13.05
N ARG A 180 -0.20 -6.06 13.24
CA ARG A 180 1.27 -5.90 13.10
C ARG A 180 2.04 -6.61 14.19
N ILE A 181 1.57 -6.53 15.44
CA ILE A 181 2.08 -7.35 16.55
C ILE A 181 1.90 -8.84 16.24
N GLY A 182 0.75 -9.24 15.67
CA GLY A 182 0.50 -10.62 15.23
C GLY A 182 1.52 -11.11 14.20
N LYS A 183 1.74 -10.34 13.13
CA LYS A 183 2.72 -10.64 12.07
C LYS A 183 4.15 -10.70 12.62
N ALA A 184 4.54 -9.69 13.43
CA ALA A 184 5.86 -9.65 14.05
C ALA A 184 6.09 -10.82 15.02
N ARG A 185 5.05 -11.25 15.75
CA ARG A 185 5.12 -12.43 16.60
C ARG A 185 5.39 -13.70 15.79
N VAL A 186 4.72 -13.88 14.65
CA VAL A 186 4.97 -15.01 13.75
C VAL A 186 6.42 -14.98 13.25
N ALA A 187 6.90 -13.83 12.77
CA ALA A 187 8.29 -13.66 12.33
C ALA A 187 9.29 -13.97 13.46
N PHE A 188 9.03 -13.49 14.68
CA PHE A 188 9.85 -13.80 15.84
C PHE A 188 9.89 -15.31 16.14
N LEU A 189 8.74 -16.00 16.11
CA LEU A 189 8.66 -17.42 16.40
C LEU A 189 9.37 -18.30 15.34
N GLN A 190 9.35 -17.89 14.08
CA GLN A 190 10.09 -18.57 13.01
C GLN A 190 11.60 -18.58 13.27
N LEU A 191 12.12 -17.56 13.95
CA LEU A 191 13.54 -17.43 14.28
C LEU A 191 13.92 -18.07 15.63
N LYS A 192 13.08 -18.97 16.19
CA LYS A 192 13.30 -19.63 17.49
C LYS A 192 14.71 -20.24 17.66
N ASN A 193 15.24 -20.85 16.60
CA ASN A 193 16.54 -21.51 16.64
C ASN A 193 17.68 -20.49 16.79
N ILE A 194 17.51 -19.29 16.23
CA ILE A 194 18.48 -18.18 16.37
C ILE A 194 18.46 -17.70 17.82
N TRP A 195 17.29 -17.52 18.41
CA TRP A 195 17.16 -17.06 19.80
C TRP A 195 17.78 -18.04 20.79
N ASN A 196 17.67 -19.33 20.54
CA ASN A 196 18.24 -20.38 21.38
C ASN A 196 19.74 -20.64 21.13
N SER A 197 20.31 -20.14 20.03
CA SER A 197 21.72 -20.37 19.69
C SER A 197 22.65 -19.58 20.61
N LYS A 198 23.63 -20.24 21.22
CA LYS A 198 24.69 -19.57 21.99
C LYS A 198 25.76 -18.92 21.10
N GLN A 199 25.93 -19.40 19.87
CA GLN A 199 26.96 -18.93 18.94
C GLN A 199 26.65 -17.56 18.32
N LEU A 200 25.37 -17.17 18.28
CA LEU A 200 24.91 -15.96 17.59
C LEU A 200 24.65 -14.77 18.54
N SER A 201 25.08 -14.85 19.80
CA SER A 201 24.74 -13.90 20.87
C SER A 201 24.85 -12.43 20.47
N THR A 202 25.96 -12.03 19.84
CA THR A 202 26.24 -10.64 19.45
C THR A 202 25.30 -10.08 18.38
N ASN A 203 24.76 -10.94 17.50
CA ASN A 203 23.98 -10.51 16.34
C ASN A 203 22.46 -10.65 16.53
N LYS A 204 21.98 -11.25 17.63
CA LYS A 204 20.54 -11.52 17.81
C LYS A 204 19.70 -10.24 17.79
N VAL A 205 20.15 -9.18 18.45
CA VAL A 205 19.45 -7.90 18.49
C VAL A 205 19.39 -7.27 17.09
N ARG A 206 20.49 -7.36 16.32
CA ARG A 206 20.51 -6.89 14.92
C ARG A 206 19.56 -7.70 14.03
N ILE A 207 19.49 -9.02 14.21
CA ILE A 207 18.55 -9.89 13.48
C ILE A 207 17.10 -9.53 13.84
N PHE A 208 16.82 -9.30 15.13
CA PHE A 208 15.51 -8.83 15.60
C PHE A 208 15.12 -7.50 14.94
N ASN A 209 16.01 -6.51 14.94
CA ASN A 209 15.78 -5.21 14.31
C ASN A 209 15.46 -5.35 12.82
N THR A 210 16.19 -6.19 12.10
CA THR A 210 16.09 -6.31 10.64
C THR A 210 14.97 -7.22 10.13
N ASN A 211 14.47 -8.16 10.94
CA ASN A 211 13.48 -9.15 10.50
C ASN A 211 12.15 -9.07 11.24
N VAL A 212 12.16 -8.67 12.51
CA VAL A 212 10.94 -8.63 13.35
C VAL A 212 10.45 -7.20 13.52
N LYS A 213 11.37 -6.29 13.85
CA LYS A 213 11.03 -4.91 14.14
C LYS A 213 10.54 -4.14 12.92
N VAL A 214 11.15 -4.37 11.76
CA VAL A 214 10.64 -3.82 10.48
C VAL A 214 9.22 -4.30 10.14
N VAL A 215 8.87 -5.54 10.48
CA VAL A 215 7.52 -6.09 10.27
C VAL A 215 6.51 -5.46 11.23
N LEU A 216 6.95 -5.24 12.48
CA LEU A 216 6.16 -4.60 13.52
C LEU A 216 5.84 -3.14 13.20
N LEU A 217 6.86 -2.36 12.80
CA LEU A 217 6.75 -0.92 12.61
C LEU A 217 6.32 -0.51 11.19
N TYR A 218 6.10 -1.46 10.30
CA TYR A 218 5.57 -1.14 8.98
C TYR A 218 4.20 -0.46 9.11
N GLY A 219 4.07 0.73 8.53
CA GLY A 219 2.84 1.54 8.58
C GLY A 219 2.67 2.34 9.87
N ALA A 220 3.63 2.32 10.79
CA ALA A 220 3.54 3.03 12.07
C ALA A 220 3.41 4.56 11.93
N GLU A 221 3.85 5.11 10.80
CA GLU A 221 3.69 6.51 10.38
C GLU A 221 2.22 6.97 10.38
N THR A 222 1.29 6.02 10.21
CA THR A 222 -0.16 6.29 10.17
C THR A 222 -0.85 6.06 11.51
N TRP A 223 -0.13 5.58 12.53
CA TRP A 223 -0.73 5.25 13.81
C TRP A 223 -0.98 6.49 14.66
N SER A 224 -2.02 6.42 15.48
CA SER A 224 -2.21 7.40 16.53
C SER A 224 -1.09 7.28 17.56
N THR A 225 -0.39 8.38 17.85
CA THR A 225 0.67 8.45 18.87
C THR A 225 0.08 8.54 20.28
N THR A 226 -0.89 7.68 20.59
CA THR A 226 -1.51 7.57 21.91
C THR A 226 -0.63 6.72 22.82
N THR A 227 -0.62 7.05 24.11
CA THR A 227 0.13 6.28 25.13
C THR A 227 -0.25 4.80 25.11
N THR A 228 -1.52 4.48 24.90
CA THR A 228 -2.01 3.10 24.78
C THR A 228 -1.38 2.36 23.60
N THR A 229 -1.33 2.98 22.42
CA THR A 229 -0.73 2.39 21.22
C THR A 229 0.77 2.16 21.40
N ILE A 230 1.49 3.19 21.87
CA ILE A 230 2.92 3.12 22.15
C ILE A 230 3.21 2.01 23.16
N ASN A 231 2.44 1.93 24.24
CA ASN A 231 2.61 0.89 25.27
C ASN A 231 2.40 -0.52 24.73
N LYS A 232 1.41 -0.76 23.87
CA LYS A 232 1.18 -2.08 23.24
C LYS A 232 2.39 -2.53 22.43
N VAL A 233 2.97 -1.63 21.65
CA VAL A 233 4.17 -1.89 20.83
C VAL A 233 5.38 -2.13 21.73
N GLN A 234 5.60 -1.26 22.72
CA GLN A 234 6.72 -1.36 23.65
C GLN A 234 6.70 -2.67 24.44
N VAL A 235 5.54 -3.09 24.94
CA VAL A 235 5.38 -4.36 25.68
C VAL A 235 5.80 -5.55 24.81
N PHE A 236 5.42 -5.54 23.54
CA PHE A 236 5.82 -6.60 22.61
C PHE A 236 7.33 -6.60 22.36
N ILE A 237 7.93 -5.43 22.10
CA ILE A 237 9.38 -5.29 21.90
C ILE A 237 10.14 -5.78 23.14
N ASN A 238 9.77 -5.31 24.34
CA ASN A 238 10.43 -5.69 25.58
C ASN A 238 10.31 -7.20 25.83
N SER A 239 9.15 -7.80 25.55
CA SER A 239 8.96 -9.25 25.65
C SER A 239 9.90 -10.03 24.73
N CYS A 240 10.14 -9.53 23.51
CA CYS A 240 11.09 -10.14 22.57
C CYS A 240 12.54 -9.99 23.06
N LEU A 241 12.93 -8.80 23.52
CA LEU A 241 14.29 -8.51 23.98
C LEU A 241 14.66 -9.33 25.22
N LEU A 242 13.75 -9.46 26.19
CA LEU A 242 13.95 -10.33 27.36
C LEU A 242 14.25 -11.77 26.94
N LYS A 243 13.51 -12.29 25.95
CA LYS A 243 13.71 -13.63 25.42
C LYS A 243 15.03 -13.78 24.64
N ILE A 244 15.45 -12.75 23.92
CA ILE A 244 16.75 -12.73 23.21
C ILE A 244 17.91 -12.77 24.20
N LEU A 245 17.80 -12.03 25.30
CA LEU A 245 18.80 -11.98 26.37
C LEU A 245 18.72 -13.15 27.35
N ASN A 246 17.74 -14.05 27.17
CA ASN A 246 17.47 -15.17 28.07
C ASN A 246 17.27 -14.75 29.54
N ILE A 247 16.60 -13.60 29.75
CA ILE A 247 16.22 -13.09 31.07
C ILE A 247 14.86 -13.67 31.43
N HIS A 248 14.79 -14.35 32.58
CA HIS A 248 13.55 -14.98 33.03
C HIS A 248 12.73 -14.02 33.90
N ARG A 249 11.42 -14.26 33.99
CA ARG A 249 10.48 -13.43 34.76
C ARG A 249 10.81 -13.18 36.24
N PRO A 250 11.55 -14.03 37.00
CA PRO A 250 11.93 -13.69 38.36
C PRO A 250 13.01 -12.59 38.43
N ASP A 251 13.72 -12.33 37.33
CA ASP A 251 14.77 -11.32 37.25
C ASP A 251 14.16 -9.95 36.94
N THR A 252 14.03 -9.09 37.95
CA THR A 252 13.50 -7.74 37.78
C THR A 252 14.55 -6.84 37.12
N ILE A 253 14.47 -6.67 35.81
CA ILE A 253 15.23 -5.67 35.05
C ILE A 253 14.33 -4.46 34.74
N SER A 254 14.86 -3.24 34.93
CA SER A 254 14.14 -2.03 34.51
C SER A 254 14.09 -1.94 32.98
N ASN A 255 13.05 -1.28 32.45
CA ASN A 255 12.95 -1.03 31.01
C ASN A 255 14.16 -0.23 30.49
N SER A 256 14.61 0.78 31.24
CA SER A 256 15.77 1.60 30.86
C SER A 256 17.05 0.76 30.71
N LEU A 257 17.33 -0.14 31.66
CA LEU A 257 18.51 -1.00 31.61
C LEU A 257 18.40 -2.05 30.49
N LEU A 258 17.19 -2.54 30.21
CA LEU A 258 16.96 -3.44 29.07
C LEU A 258 17.28 -2.74 27.74
N TRP A 259 16.85 -1.49 27.58
CA TRP A 259 17.09 -0.70 26.37
C TRP A 259 18.56 -0.34 26.22
N GLU A 260 19.24 0.04 27.30
CA GLU A 260 20.67 0.32 27.32
C GLU A 260 21.49 -0.91 26.89
N ARG A 261 21.23 -2.08 27.48
CA ARG A 261 21.94 -3.34 27.14
C ARG A 261 21.72 -3.79 25.69
N THR A 262 20.62 -3.40 25.08
CA THR A 262 20.25 -3.81 23.71
C THR A 262 20.48 -2.69 22.70
N ASN A 263 20.97 -1.53 23.13
CA ASN A 263 21.09 -0.31 22.33
C ASN A 263 19.79 -0.01 21.54
N GLN A 264 18.66 -0.05 22.24
CA GLN A 264 17.33 0.17 21.67
C GLN A 264 16.78 1.51 22.14
N LEU A 265 15.96 2.13 21.30
CA LEU A 265 15.20 3.31 21.67
C LEU A 265 13.80 2.92 22.16
N PRO A 266 13.15 3.78 22.96
CA PRO A 266 11.73 3.65 23.25
C PRO A 266 10.91 3.63 21.96
N ALA A 267 9.85 2.84 21.92
CA ALA A 267 8.97 2.70 20.76
C ALA A 267 8.39 4.04 20.31
N GLU A 268 8.15 4.96 21.24
CA GLU A 268 7.69 6.32 20.94
C GLU A 268 8.66 7.07 20.02
N GLU A 269 9.96 7.02 20.31
CA GLU A 269 10.97 7.69 19.50
C GLU A 269 11.11 7.06 18.11
N GLU A 270 10.82 5.77 17.99
CA GLU A 270 10.92 5.06 16.72
C GLU A 270 9.70 5.27 15.83
N ILE A 271 8.52 5.42 16.43
CA ILE A 271 7.28 5.70 15.70
C ILE A 271 7.24 7.16 15.23
N ARG A 272 7.91 8.08 15.94
CA ARG A 272 7.95 9.52 15.61
C ARG A 272 9.04 9.92 14.61
N LYS A 273 9.93 9.00 14.22
CA LYS A 273 10.95 9.25 13.20
C LYS A 273 10.36 9.30 11.81
#